data_AF-A0A173XLB6-F1
#
_entry.id   AF-A0A173XLB6-F1
#
_cell.length_a   1.000
_cell.length_b   1.000
_cell.length_c   1.000
_cell.angle_alpha   90.00
_cell.angle_beta   90.00
_cell.angle_gamma   90.00
#
_symmetry.space_group_name_H-M   'P 1'
#
loop_
_entity.id
_entity.type
_entity.pdbx_description
1 polymer ?
#
loop_
_entity_poly.entity_id
_entity_poly.type
_entity_poly.pdbx_seq_one_letter_code
_entity_poly.pdbx_strand_id
1 'polypeptide(L)'
;MLKFNNLIWTIFFKTVKPLTDNAGIVIILFSIFFGIGFSFITYLYRKENVRYLGLLDGLYLTSVFYMLRQLPLIHPRIHQALSTVSSIIKASSAYSANFQKAAGITVKKTSDIVYYLYNLSPEKLQDWFKVQPELLYRKLYTAFEHSRYLFGYVDKKVVWTTDFIYFIPFVLLLLVMVKQSYQEIDRIHTKDAMWLVFHMVLYFAIWLWVFLSGPRGCVLAFNVLYATHILMNYMLSKNNYFKKQN
;
A
#
# COMPACT_ATOMS: atom_id res chain seq x y z
N MET A 1 -1.46 -1.83 19.17
CA MET A 1 -1.67 -1.41 17.76
C MET A 1 -1.16 -2.43 16.73
N LEU A 2 0.14 -2.82 16.73
CA LEU A 2 0.67 -3.75 15.70
C LEU A 2 -0.05 -5.12 15.63
N LYS A 3 -0.32 -5.77 16.76
CA LYS A 3 -1.01 -7.08 16.78
C LYS A 3 -2.41 -7.03 16.18
N PHE A 4 -3.15 -5.95 16.47
CA PHE A 4 -4.50 -5.73 15.94
C PHE A 4 -4.49 -5.45 14.44
N ASN A 5 -3.55 -4.61 13.98
CA ASN A 5 -3.35 -4.38 12.56
C ASN A 5 -3.06 -5.69 11.82
N ASN A 6 -2.13 -6.50 12.34
CA ASN A 6 -1.80 -7.78 11.75
C ASN A 6 -3.00 -8.72 11.71
N LEU A 7 -3.81 -8.77 12.77
CA LEU A 7 -5.01 -9.59 12.80
C LEU A 7 -5.99 -9.20 11.70
N ILE A 8 -6.30 -7.90 11.55
CA ILE A 8 -7.20 -7.40 10.50
C ILE A 8 -6.69 -7.82 9.12
N TRP A 9 -5.42 -7.54 8.84
CA TRP A 9 -4.83 -7.86 7.56
C TRP A 9 -4.76 -9.37 7.32
N THR A 10 -4.41 -10.19 8.32
CA THR A 10 -4.39 -11.65 8.19
C THR A 10 -5.78 -12.20 7.89
N ILE A 11 -6.83 -11.68 8.54
CA ILE A 11 -8.21 -12.07 8.24
C ILE A 11 -8.53 -11.67 6.79
N PHE A 12 -8.25 -10.43 6.41
CA PHE A 12 -8.56 -9.95 5.06
C PHE A 12 -7.82 -10.74 3.97
N PHE A 13 -6.51 -10.97 4.13
CA PHE A 13 -5.70 -11.80 3.23
C PHE A 13 -6.26 -13.22 3.12
N LYS A 14 -6.75 -13.82 4.20
CA LYS A 14 -7.41 -15.14 4.15
C LYS A 14 -8.72 -15.09 3.38
N THR A 15 -9.53 -14.05 3.57
CA THR A 15 -10.81 -13.87 2.89
C THR A 15 -10.64 -13.69 1.39
N VAL A 16 -9.66 -12.88 0.95
CA VAL A 16 -9.42 -12.61 -0.47
C VAL A 16 -8.48 -13.61 -1.15
N LYS A 17 -7.91 -14.57 -0.40
CA LYS A 17 -7.01 -15.62 -0.92
C LYS A 17 -7.57 -16.36 -2.15
N PRO A 18 -8.87 -16.71 -2.22
CA PRO A 18 -9.43 -17.36 -3.41
C PRO A 18 -9.40 -16.48 -4.66
N LEU A 19 -9.38 -15.14 -4.50
CA LEU A 19 -9.35 -14.18 -5.58
C LEU A 19 -7.92 -13.84 -6.01
N THR A 20 -7.03 -13.63 -5.03
CA THR A 20 -5.65 -13.21 -5.30
C THR A 20 -4.72 -13.54 -4.13
N ASP A 21 -3.46 -13.84 -4.47
CA ASP A 21 -2.34 -14.01 -3.53
C ASP A 21 -1.31 -12.88 -3.71
N ASN A 22 -1.70 -11.79 -4.39
CA ASN A 22 -0.85 -10.64 -4.64
C ASN A 22 -1.17 -9.50 -3.69
N ALA A 23 -0.19 -9.09 -2.87
CA ALA A 23 -0.37 -8.04 -1.86
C ALA A 23 -0.83 -6.71 -2.45
N GLY A 24 -0.42 -6.38 -3.68
CA GLY A 24 -0.87 -5.19 -4.39
C GLY A 24 -2.37 -5.20 -4.69
N ILE A 25 -2.87 -6.32 -5.21
CA ILE A 25 -4.31 -6.50 -5.49
C ILE A 25 -5.11 -6.52 -4.20
N VAL A 26 -4.59 -7.16 -3.14
CA VAL A 26 -5.21 -7.13 -1.81
C VAL A 26 -5.34 -5.71 -1.27
N ILE A 27 -4.30 -4.87 -1.44
CA ILE A 27 -4.35 -3.45 -1.09
C ILE A 27 -5.47 -2.75 -1.86
N ILE A 28 -5.56 -2.92 -3.18
CA ILE A 28 -6.61 -2.31 -4.02
C ILE A 28 -8.00 -2.69 -3.50
N LEU A 29 -8.25 -3.99 -3.29
CA LEU A 29 -9.54 -4.48 -2.80
C LEU A 29 -9.88 -3.90 -1.42
N PHE A 30 -8.89 -3.85 -0.52
CA PHE A 30 -9.08 -3.27 0.81
C PHE A 30 -9.34 -1.77 0.75
N SER A 31 -8.63 -1.02 -0.11
CA SER A 31 -8.87 0.41 -0.35
C SER A 31 -10.28 0.68 -0.87
N ILE A 32 -10.76 -0.12 -1.82
CA ILE A 32 -12.12 0.01 -2.37
C ILE A 32 -13.16 -0.25 -1.27
N PHE A 33 -13.02 -1.35 -0.55
CA PHE A 33 -13.94 -1.70 0.53
C PHE A 33 -14.00 -0.61 1.60
N PHE A 34 -12.82 -0.12 2.02
CA PHE A 34 -12.72 0.94 3.02
C PHE A 34 -13.28 2.27 2.50
N GLY A 35 -12.99 2.64 1.26
CA GLY A 35 -13.48 3.85 0.62
C GLY A 35 -15.01 3.87 0.47
N ILE A 36 -15.61 2.75 0.06
CA ILE A 36 -17.07 2.61 -0.01
C ILE A 36 -17.68 2.73 1.38
N GLY A 37 -17.17 1.98 2.36
CA GLY A 37 -17.68 1.98 3.73
C GLY A 37 -17.62 3.36 4.37
N PHE A 38 -16.49 4.07 4.22
CA PHE A 38 -16.33 5.40 4.79
C PHE A 38 -17.19 6.45 4.07
N SER A 39 -17.34 6.36 2.75
CA SER A 39 -18.26 7.23 1.99
C SER A 39 -19.70 7.03 2.45
N PHE A 40 -20.11 5.79 2.70
CA PHE A 40 -21.45 5.47 3.18
C PHE A 40 -21.71 5.98 4.60
N ILE A 41 -20.76 5.79 5.53
CA ILE A 41 -20.84 6.34 6.90
C ILE A 41 -20.94 7.86 6.86
N THR A 42 -20.12 8.52 6.03
CA THR A 42 -20.12 9.97 5.91
C THR A 42 -21.43 10.49 5.31
N TYR A 43 -22.00 9.77 4.33
CA TYR A 43 -23.32 10.06 3.78
C TYR A 43 -24.43 9.98 4.84
N LEU A 44 -24.44 8.93 5.66
CA LEU A 44 -25.42 8.78 6.76
C LEU A 44 -25.30 9.90 7.80
N TYR A 45 -24.09 10.30 8.16
CA TYR A 45 -23.84 11.28 9.22
C TYR A 45 -23.96 12.74 8.78
N ARG A 46 -23.59 13.09 7.54
CA ARG A 46 -23.46 14.50 7.13
C ARG A 46 -24.39 14.97 6.02
N LYS A 47 -25.21 14.11 5.40
CA LYS A 47 -26.23 14.34 4.35
C LYS A 47 -25.88 15.21 3.12
N GLU A 48 -24.97 16.18 3.22
CA GLU A 48 -24.73 17.20 2.18
C GLU A 48 -23.24 17.56 1.95
N ASN A 49 -22.33 17.37 2.93
CA ASN A 49 -20.91 17.76 2.76
C ASN A 49 -19.94 16.65 3.16
N VAL A 50 -19.58 15.81 2.18
CA VAL A 50 -18.54 14.78 2.31
C VAL A 50 -17.18 15.45 2.19
N ARG A 51 -16.65 15.94 3.33
CA ARG A 51 -15.27 16.44 3.39
C ARG A 51 -14.30 15.26 3.30
N TYR A 52 -13.46 15.29 2.28
CA TYR A 52 -12.42 14.29 2.04
C TYR A 52 -11.23 14.47 3.00
N LEU A 53 -10.55 13.36 3.32
CA LEU A 53 -9.36 13.30 4.19
C LEU A 53 -9.65 13.59 5.66
N GLY A 54 -10.37 12.66 6.28
CA GLY A 54 -10.51 12.62 7.73
C GLY A 54 -9.33 11.94 8.41
N LEU A 55 -9.30 12.01 9.74
CA LEU A 55 -8.37 11.26 10.60
C LEU A 55 -8.36 9.75 10.27
N LEU A 56 -9.49 9.22 9.80
CA LEU A 56 -9.66 7.83 9.41
C LEU A 56 -8.85 7.42 8.17
N ASP A 57 -8.69 8.31 7.20
CA ASP A 57 -7.86 8.06 6.00
C ASP A 57 -6.38 8.01 6.37
N GLY A 58 -5.94 8.87 7.29
CA GLY A 58 -4.59 8.82 7.86
C GLY A 58 -4.33 7.52 8.64
N LEU A 59 -5.31 7.07 9.43
CA LEU A 59 -5.23 5.80 10.15
C LEU A 59 -5.17 4.60 9.18
N TYR A 60 -5.93 4.64 8.10
CA TYR A 60 -5.90 3.64 7.03
C TYR A 60 -4.52 3.54 6.36
N LEU A 61 -3.94 4.67 5.95
CA LEU A 61 -2.61 4.67 5.32
C LEU A 61 -1.52 4.17 6.27
N THR A 62 -1.62 4.56 7.55
CA THR A 62 -0.74 4.06 8.60
C THR A 62 -0.90 2.53 8.76
N SER A 63 -2.12 2.01 8.70
CA SER A 63 -2.42 0.58 8.72
C SER A 63 -1.76 -0.19 7.55
N VAL A 64 -1.89 0.32 6.31
CA VAL A 64 -1.25 -0.23 5.11
C VAL A 64 0.28 -0.22 5.24
N PHE A 65 0.85 0.88 5.72
CA PHE A 65 2.29 1.02 5.93
C PHE A 65 2.85 -0.02 6.91
N TYR A 66 2.17 -0.20 8.05
CA TYR A 66 2.57 -1.22 9.03
C TYR A 66 2.37 -2.64 8.51
N MET A 67 1.35 -2.88 7.68
CA MET A 67 1.14 -4.17 7.04
C MET A 67 2.27 -4.51 6.07
N LEU A 68 2.67 -3.58 5.19
CA LEU A 68 3.73 -3.81 4.21
C LEU A 68 5.09 -4.12 4.86
N ARG A 69 5.35 -3.53 6.03
CA ARG A 69 6.55 -3.86 6.84
C ARG A 69 6.48 -5.24 7.49
N GLN A 70 5.27 -5.75 7.73
CA GLN A 70 5.01 -7.02 8.41
C GLN A 70 4.44 -8.08 7.48
N LEU A 71 4.52 -7.88 6.16
CA LEU A 71 4.03 -8.81 5.16
C LEU A 71 4.54 -10.25 5.38
N PRO A 72 5.81 -10.50 5.80
CA PRO A 72 6.27 -11.85 6.10
C PRO A 72 5.59 -12.55 7.27
N LEU A 73 4.89 -11.82 8.14
CA LEU A 73 4.12 -12.39 9.26
C LEU A 73 2.65 -12.62 8.88
N ILE A 74 2.16 -11.89 7.87
CA ILE A 74 0.75 -11.85 7.49
C ILE A 74 0.49 -12.77 6.29
N HIS A 75 1.43 -12.84 5.35
CA HIS A 75 1.28 -13.52 4.08
C HIS A 75 1.86 -14.94 4.11
N PRO A 76 1.04 -16.00 4.01
CA PRO A 76 1.49 -17.38 4.21
C PRO A 76 2.62 -17.82 3.28
N ARG A 77 2.52 -17.50 1.98
CA ARG A 77 3.55 -17.88 0.99
C ARG A 77 4.92 -17.24 1.26
N ILE A 78 4.94 -15.93 1.49
CA ILE A 78 6.15 -15.16 1.83
C ILE A 78 6.74 -15.67 3.15
N HIS A 79 5.88 -15.90 4.17
CA HIS A 79 6.28 -16.46 5.44
C HIS A 79 6.96 -17.83 5.28
N GLN A 80 6.30 -18.75 4.59
CA GLN A 80 6.80 -20.12 4.36
C GLN A 80 8.10 -20.11 3.57
N ALA A 81 8.19 -19.31 2.51
CA ALA A 81 9.40 -19.19 1.70
C ALA A 81 10.58 -18.69 2.55
N LEU A 82 10.40 -17.58 3.28
CA LEU A 82 11.44 -17.01 4.14
C LEU A 82 11.82 -17.92 5.31
N SER A 83 10.84 -18.55 5.96
CA SER A 83 11.10 -19.49 7.06
C SER A 83 11.86 -20.71 6.59
N THR A 84 11.50 -21.28 5.44
CA THR A 84 12.17 -22.44 4.85
C THR A 84 13.60 -22.10 4.47
N VAL A 85 13.79 -21.00 3.72
CA VAL A 85 15.09 -20.50 3.27
C VAL A 85 16.02 -20.25 4.47
N SER A 86 15.55 -19.48 5.44
CA SER A 86 16.36 -19.12 6.61
C SER A 86 16.69 -20.32 7.49
N SER A 87 15.78 -21.30 7.61
CA SER A 87 16.03 -22.54 8.33
C SER A 87 17.09 -23.40 7.66
N ILE A 88 17.03 -23.55 6.33
CA ILE A 88 18.02 -24.31 5.56
C ILE A 88 19.40 -23.65 5.63
N ILE A 89 19.47 -22.32 5.48
CA ILE A 89 20.75 -21.58 5.61
C ILE A 89 21.35 -21.78 7.00
N LYS A 90 20.53 -21.72 8.06
CA LYS A 90 21.01 -21.89 9.43
C LYS A 90 21.39 -23.33 9.77
N ALA A 91 20.72 -24.32 9.19
CA ALA A 91 20.96 -25.73 9.47
C ALA A 91 22.32 -26.23 8.93
N SER A 92 22.86 -25.59 7.90
CA SER A 92 24.14 -25.96 7.28
C SER A 92 25.21 -24.91 7.57
N SER A 93 26.32 -25.34 8.19
CA SER A 93 27.47 -24.46 8.46
C SER A 93 28.06 -23.87 7.18
N ALA A 94 28.12 -24.65 6.09
CA ALA A 94 28.59 -24.20 4.78
C ALA A 94 27.68 -23.14 4.17
N TYR A 95 26.35 -23.31 4.22
CA TYR A 95 25.40 -22.33 3.69
C TYR A 95 25.36 -21.05 4.52
N SER A 96 25.44 -21.18 5.84
CA SER A 96 25.54 -20.04 6.74
C SER A 96 26.83 -19.23 6.49
N ALA A 97 27.98 -19.89 6.34
CA ALA A 97 29.24 -19.21 6.02
C ALA A 97 29.20 -18.51 4.66
N ASN A 98 28.67 -19.17 3.63
CA ASN A 98 28.49 -18.57 2.30
C ASN A 98 27.54 -17.37 2.34
N PHE A 99 26.43 -17.48 3.06
CA PHE A 99 25.49 -16.38 3.26
C PHE A 99 26.13 -15.19 3.98
N GLN A 100 26.83 -15.42 5.10
CA GLN A 100 27.50 -14.34 5.85
C GLN A 100 28.57 -13.64 5.00
N LYS A 101 29.34 -14.41 4.23
CA LYS A 101 30.35 -13.88 3.31
C LYS A 101 29.72 -13.02 2.20
N ALA A 102 28.61 -13.48 1.61
CA ALA A 102 27.92 -12.76 0.54
C ALA A 102 27.14 -11.53 1.04
N ALA A 103 26.47 -11.64 2.20
CA ALA A 103 25.67 -10.55 2.75
C ALA A 103 26.51 -9.48 3.45
N GLY A 104 27.74 -9.80 3.88
CA GLY A 104 28.57 -8.92 4.69
C GLY A 104 28.00 -8.66 6.09
N ILE A 105 27.16 -9.56 6.60
CA ILE A 105 26.56 -9.46 7.94
C ILE A 105 26.92 -10.66 8.80
N THR A 106 27.08 -10.43 10.11
CA THR A 106 27.19 -11.50 11.09
C THR A 106 25.79 -11.97 11.47
N VAL A 107 25.47 -13.24 11.19
CA VAL A 107 24.17 -13.83 11.54
C VAL A 107 24.24 -14.39 12.96
N LYS A 108 23.44 -13.84 13.88
CA LYS A 108 23.28 -14.38 15.24
C LYS A 108 21.97 -15.13 15.40
N LYS A 109 20.90 -14.66 14.74
CA LYS A 109 19.56 -15.22 14.80
C LYS A 109 19.00 -15.48 13.40
N THR A 110 18.06 -16.41 13.30
CA THR A 110 17.34 -16.71 12.05
C THR A 110 16.59 -15.47 11.51
N SER A 111 16.13 -14.61 12.42
CA SER A 111 15.49 -13.32 12.09
C SER A 111 16.38 -12.40 11.27
N ASP A 112 17.70 -12.48 11.45
CA ASP A 112 18.66 -11.59 10.77
C ASP A 112 18.71 -11.95 9.28
N ILE A 113 18.69 -13.25 8.96
CA ILE A 113 18.61 -13.78 7.60
C ILE A 113 17.29 -13.35 6.95
N VAL A 114 16.17 -13.56 7.66
CA VAL A 114 14.83 -13.22 7.16
C VAL A 114 14.72 -11.72 6.87
N TYR A 115 15.17 -10.87 7.79
CA TYR A 115 15.11 -9.42 7.63
C TYR A 115 16.01 -8.94 6.49
N TYR A 116 17.20 -9.52 6.34
CA TYR A 116 18.09 -9.20 5.22
C TYR A 116 17.44 -9.56 3.89
N LEU A 117 17.05 -10.83 3.72
CA LEU A 117 16.48 -11.34 2.47
C LEU A 117 15.17 -10.64 2.09
N TYR A 118 14.32 -10.31 3.07
CA TYR A 118 13.07 -9.60 2.79
C TYR A 118 13.31 -8.17 2.27
N ASN A 119 14.37 -7.49 2.71
CA ASN A 119 14.66 -6.13 2.28
C ASN A 119 15.46 -6.03 0.97
N LEU A 120 15.82 -7.16 0.35
CA LEU A 120 16.50 -7.15 -0.95
C LEU A 120 15.57 -6.70 -2.08
N SER A 121 16.15 -6.00 -3.05
CA SER A 121 15.51 -5.70 -4.33
C SER A 121 15.46 -6.91 -5.23
N PRO A 122 14.53 -6.96 -6.21
CA PRO A 122 14.44 -8.07 -7.14
C PRO A 122 15.78 -8.28 -7.87
N GLU A 123 16.40 -7.20 -8.32
CA GLU A 123 17.71 -7.19 -8.98
C GLU A 123 18.80 -7.75 -8.06
N LYS A 124 18.89 -7.23 -6.83
CA LYS A 124 19.88 -7.73 -5.87
C LYS A 124 19.62 -9.18 -5.53
N LEU A 125 18.36 -9.62 -5.40
CA LEU A 125 18.02 -11.01 -5.10
C LEU A 125 18.38 -11.96 -6.26
N GLN A 126 18.40 -11.49 -7.51
CA GLN A 126 18.92 -12.27 -8.63
C GLN A 126 20.44 -12.48 -8.54
N ASP A 127 21.21 -11.52 -8.00
CA ASP A 127 22.64 -11.72 -7.74
C ASP A 127 22.90 -12.87 -6.76
N TRP A 128 21.95 -13.16 -5.86
CA TRP A 128 22.04 -14.28 -4.93
C TRP A 128 21.90 -15.65 -5.60
N PHE A 129 21.51 -15.73 -6.88
CA PHE A 129 21.52 -17.00 -7.62
C PHE A 129 22.93 -17.57 -7.80
N LYS A 130 23.97 -16.73 -7.65
CA LYS A 130 25.37 -17.16 -7.68
C LYS A 130 25.84 -17.76 -6.34
N VAL A 131 25.06 -17.60 -5.27
CA VAL A 131 25.38 -18.09 -3.92
C VAL A 131 24.75 -19.46 -3.72
N GLN A 132 25.53 -20.43 -3.24
CA GLN A 132 25.00 -21.77 -2.98
C GLN A 132 24.12 -21.79 -1.71
N PRO A 133 22.97 -22.49 -1.72
CA PRO A 133 22.38 -23.19 -2.87
C PRO A 133 21.46 -22.28 -3.71
N GLU A 134 21.71 -22.20 -5.02
CA GLU A 134 20.95 -21.33 -5.96
C GLU A 134 19.43 -21.58 -5.88
N LEU A 135 19.03 -22.85 -5.90
CA LEU A 135 17.63 -23.27 -5.97
C LEU A 135 16.77 -22.66 -4.86
N LEU A 136 17.36 -22.43 -3.69
CA LEU A 136 16.69 -21.86 -2.53
C LEU A 136 16.41 -20.37 -2.73
N TYR A 137 17.36 -19.61 -3.27
CA TYR A 137 17.17 -18.19 -3.58
C TYR A 137 16.23 -18.00 -4.78
N ARG A 138 16.28 -18.90 -5.77
CA ARG A 138 15.36 -18.88 -6.92
C ARG A 138 13.91 -19.12 -6.50
N LYS A 139 13.66 -20.10 -5.62
CA LYS A 139 12.31 -20.34 -5.04
C LYS A 139 11.81 -19.15 -4.23
N LEU A 140 12.70 -18.49 -3.47
CA LEU A 140 12.37 -17.28 -2.74
C LEU A 140 11.99 -16.13 -3.68
N TYR A 141 12.76 -15.93 -4.75
CA TYR A 141 12.49 -14.93 -5.77
C TYR A 141 11.11 -15.14 -6.41
N THR A 142 10.79 -16.35 -6.85
CA THR A 142 9.47 -16.64 -7.45
C THR A 142 8.33 -16.37 -6.46
N ALA A 143 8.51 -16.70 -5.18
CA ALA A 143 7.51 -16.39 -4.15
C ALA A 143 7.32 -14.87 -3.96
N PHE A 144 8.39 -14.08 -4.05
CA PHE A 144 8.29 -12.62 -3.97
C PHE A 144 7.72 -12.00 -5.24
N GLU A 145 8.08 -12.52 -6.42
CA GLU A 145 7.56 -12.05 -7.69
C GLU A 145 6.04 -12.14 -7.75
N HIS A 146 5.48 -13.29 -7.40
CA HIS A 146 4.03 -13.51 -7.46
C HIS A 146 3.27 -12.75 -6.38
N SER A 147 3.82 -12.67 -5.17
CA SER A 147 3.08 -12.14 -4.01
C SER A 147 3.38 -10.67 -3.68
N ARG A 148 4.54 -10.14 -4.06
CA ARG A 148 5.02 -8.80 -3.64
C ARG A 148 5.22 -7.83 -4.79
N TYR A 149 5.76 -8.25 -5.94
CA TYR A 149 6.35 -7.30 -6.90
C TYR A 149 5.37 -6.59 -7.83
N LEU A 150 4.15 -7.11 -8.02
CA LEU A 150 3.20 -6.47 -8.94
C LEU A 150 2.86 -5.02 -8.54
N PHE A 151 2.75 -4.69 -7.24
CA PHE A 151 2.55 -3.30 -6.76
C PHE A 151 2.99 -3.03 -5.29
N GLY A 152 3.59 -4.01 -4.60
CA GLY A 152 3.86 -3.98 -3.15
C GLY A 152 5.33 -3.90 -2.77
N TYR A 153 6.20 -3.45 -3.68
CA TYR A 153 7.63 -3.38 -3.39
C TYR A 153 7.95 -2.24 -2.42
N VAL A 154 8.39 -2.61 -1.21
CA VAL A 154 8.98 -1.72 -0.21
C VAL A 154 10.42 -1.43 -0.65
N ASP A 155 10.62 -0.53 -1.62
CA ASP A 155 11.91 0.15 -1.70
C ASP A 155 11.90 1.32 -0.72
N LYS A 156 13.00 1.52 0.00
CA LYS A 156 13.13 2.62 0.97
C LYS A 156 13.90 3.81 0.39
N LYS A 157 14.44 3.74 -0.84
CA LYS A 157 15.45 4.73 -1.25
C LYS A 157 15.47 5.21 -2.70
N VAL A 158 14.73 4.63 -3.65
CA VAL A 158 14.83 5.06 -5.05
C VAL A 158 13.45 5.20 -5.68
N VAL A 159 13.06 6.44 -5.99
CA VAL A 159 11.94 6.73 -6.89
C VAL A 159 12.43 6.43 -8.32
N TRP A 160 11.88 5.40 -8.95
CA TRP A 160 12.23 5.02 -10.32
C TRP A 160 11.40 5.82 -11.33
N THR A 161 11.85 5.90 -12.59
CA THR A 161 11.08 6.53 -13.68
C THR A 161 9.72 5.86 -13.92
N THR A 162 9.62 4.55 -13.67
CA THR A 162 8.35 3.81 -13.68
C THR A 162 7.41 4.21 -12.54
N ASP A 163 7.92 4.81 -11.46
CA ASP A 163 7.10 5.29 -10.35
C ASP A 163 6.32 6.55 -10.70
N PHE A 164 6.72 7.29 -11.75
CA PHE A 164 5.94 8.39 -12.30
C PHE A 164 4.64 7.91 -12.96
N ILE A 165 4.50 6.62 -13.29
CA ILE A 165 3.21 6.08 -13.74
C ILE A 165 2.15 6.20 -12.63
N TYR A 166 2.55 6.12 -11.35
CA TYR A 166 1.64 6.37 -10.22
C TYR A 166 1.34 7.85 -10.01
N PHE A 167 2.11 8.76 -10.64
CA PHE A 167 1.87 10.20 -10.67
C PHE A 167 0.74 10.57 -11.65
N ILE A 168 0.59 9.82 -12.75
CA ILE A 168 -0.44 10.08 -13.78
C ILE A 168 -1.87 10.07 -13.20
N PRO A 169 -2.33 9.00 -12.51
CA PRO A 169 -3.67 9.00 -11.92
C PRO A 169 -3.81 10.07 -10.83
N PHE A 170 -2.74 10.41 -10.11
CA PHE A 170 -2.74 11.51 -9.13
C PHE A 170 -2.96 12.87 -9.79
N VAL A 171 -2.23 13.19 -10.86
CA VAL A 171 -2.39 14.45 -11.61
C VAL A 171 -3.79 14.54 -12.20
N LEU A 172 -4.32 13.45 -12.76
CA LEU A 172 -5.68 13.40 -13.27
C LEU A 172 -6.71 13.64 -12.16
N LEU A 173 -6.53 13.03 -10.98
CA LEU A 173 -7.37 13.26 -9.82
C LEU A 173 -7.30 14.71 -9.34
N LEU A 174 -6.11 15.29 -9.28
CA LEU A 174 -5.90 16.68 -8.87
C LEU A 174 -6.56 17.65 -9.87
N LEU A 175 -6.47 17.39 -11.17
CA LEU A 175 -7.16 18.18 -12.20
C LEU A 175 -8.69 18.06 -12.10
N VAL A 176 -9.22 16.87 -11.81
CA VAL A 176 -10.66 16.68 -11.55
C VAL A 176 -11.09 17.45 -10.30
N MET A 177 -10.28 17.43 -9.23
CA MET A 177 -10.56 18.21 -8.03
C MET A 177 -10.55 19.71 -8.32
N VAL A 178 -9.51 20.22 -8.98
CA VAL A 178 -9.43 21.64 -9.35
C VAL A 178 -10.66 22.03 -10.17
N LYS A 179 -11.08 21.20 -11.12
CA LYS A 179 -12.30 21.44 -11.91
C LYS A 179 -13.57 21.46 -11.05
N GLN A 180 -13.77 20.47 -10.18
CA GLN A 180 -14.96 20.40 -9.32
C GLN A 180 -15.00 21.55 -8.31
N SER A 181 -13.85 21.87 -7.72
CA SER A 181 -13.71 22.99 -6.80
C SER A 181 -13.92 24.34 -7.50
N TYR A 182 -13.47 24.51 -8.75
CA TYR A 182 -13.74 25.72 -9.53
C TYR A 182 -15.25 25.91 -9.77
N GLN A 183 -15.98 24.82 -10.04
CA GLN A 183 -17.43 24.86 -10.22
C GLN A 183 -18.20 25.18 -8.93
N GLU A 184 -17.62 24.87 -7.77
CA GLU A 184 -18.20 25.19 -6.45
C GLU A 184 -17.78 26.59 -5.95
N ILE A 185 -16.59 27.08 -6.31
CA ILE A 185 -16.06 28.39 -5.87
C ILE A 185 -16.91 29.56 -6.40
N ASP A 186 -17.57 29.43 -7.56
CA ASP A 186 -18.54 30.44 -8.04
C ASP A 186 -19.78 30.58 -7.14
N ARG A 187 -19.98 29.68 -6.16
CA ARG A 187 -21.14 29.67 -5.25
C ARG A 187 -20.80 29.77 -3.75
N ILE A 188 -19.52 29.81 -3.37
CA ILE A 188 -19.09 29.62 -1.97
C ILE A 188 -18.42 30.89 -1.41
N HIS A 189 -18.70 31.21 -0.13
CA HIS A 189 -18.04 32.30 0.60
C HIS A 189 -16.51 32.07 0.69
N THR A 190 -15.72 33.14 0.57
CA THR A 190 -14.25 33.17 0.52
C THR A 190 -13.52 32.36 1.60
N LYS A 191 -14.10 32.19 2.80
CA LYS A 191 -13.52 31.37 3.90
C LYS A 191 -13.53 29.88 3.62
N ASP A 192 -14.58 29.34 3.01
CA ASP A 192 -14.70 27.91 2.72
C ASP A 192 -13.82 27.51 1.53
N ALA A 193 -13.62 28.42 0.57
CA ALA A 193 -12.66 28.25 -0.53
C ALA A 193 -11.21 28.17 -0.02
N MET A 194 -10.80 29.02 0.92
CA MET A 194 -9.48 28.95 1.56
C MET A 194 -9.27 27.63 2.31
N TRP A 195 -10.31 27.14 3.00
CA TRP A 195 -10.25 25.89 3.73
C TRP A 195 -10.07 24.68 2.80
N LEU A 196 -10.72 24.71 1.64
CA LEU A 196 -10.58 23.68 0.60
C LEU A 196 -9.18 23.68 -0.03
N VAL A 197 -8.63 24.86 -0.36
CA VAL A 197 -7.26 24.98 -0.87
C VAL A 197 -6.24 24.49 0.18
N PHE A 198 -6.44 24.81 1.45
CA PHE A 198 -5.58 24.29 2.53
C PHE A 198 -5.61 22.76 2.61
N HIS A 199 -6.78 22.13 2.50
CA HIS A 199 -6.88 20.66 2.47
C HIS A 199 -6.20 20.05 1.25
N MET A 200 -6.30 20.70 0.07
CA MET A 200 -5.61 20.26 -1.14
C MET A 200 -4.08 20.35 -1.00
N VAL A 201 -3.55 21.40 -0.39
CA VAL A 201 -2.12 21.56 -0.15
C VAL A 201 -1.61 20.58 0.89
N LEU A 202 -2.35 20.37 1.98
CA LEU A 202 -2.03 19.36 2.99
C LEU A 202 -2.07 17.95 2.39
N TYR A 203 -3.05 17.67 1.54
CA TYR A 203 -3.16 16.44 0.76
C TYR A 203 -1.95 16.22 -0.14
N PHE A 204 -1.56 17.25 -0.90
CA PHE A 204 -0.36 17.20 -1.75
C PHE A 204 0.89 16.92 -0.91
N ALA A 205 1.04 17.56 0.26
CA ALA A 205 2.18 17.35 1.14
C ALA A 205 2.23 15.93 1.72
N ILE A 206 1.10 15.38 2.17
CA ILE A 206 1.01 14.00 2.69
C ILE A 206 1.28 13.01 1.56
N TRP A 207 0.72 13.23 0.38
CA TRP A 207 0.96 12.38 -0.79
C TRP A 207 2.42 12.41 -1.21
N LEU A 208 3.02 13.60 -1.31
CA LEU A 208 4.43 13.76 -1.66
C LEU A 208 5.33 13.09 -0.62
N TRP A 209 4.97 13.20 0.67
CA TRP A 209 5.68 12.50 1.74
C TRP A 209 5.54 10.98 1.60
N VAL A 210 4.35 10.43 1.34
CA VAL A 210 4.13 9.00 1.13
C VAL A 210 4.82 8.50 -0.16
N PHE A 211 4.86 9.30 -1.20
CA PHE A 211 5.54 8.99 -2.46
C PHE A 211 7.06 9.01 -2.31
N LEU A 212 7.60 9.98 -1.58
CA LEU A 212 9.05 10.13 -1.39
C LEU A 212 9.62 9.24 -0.27
N SER A 213 8.83 8.88 0.74
CA SER A 213 9.29 8.14 1.93
C SER A 213 8.66 6.76 2.11
N GLY A 214 7.60 6.45 1.37
CA GLY A 214 6.74 5.29 1.60
C GLY A 214 6.98 4.12 0.64
N PRO A 215 6.60 2.90 1.05
CA PRO A 215 6.47 1.77 0.14
C PRO A 215 5.48 2.08 -0.99
N ARG A 216 5.75 1.61 -2.22
CA ARG A 216 4.85 1.77 -3.39
C ARG A 216 3.40 1.41 -3.09
N GLY A 217 3.17 0.40 -2.24
CA GLY A 217 1.84 -0.02 -1.83
C GLY A 217 1.04 1.04 -1.05
N CYS A 218 1.67 2.00 -0.36
CA CYS A 218 0.95 3.09 0.31
C CYS A 218 0.45 4.15 -0.68
N VAL A 219 1.24 4.45 -1.72
CA VAL A 219 0.82 5.36 -2.81
C VAL A 219 -0.37 4.76 -3.57
N LEU A 220 -0.29 3.47 -3.87
CA LEU A 220 -1.39 2.72 -4.49
C LEU A 220 -2.65 2.78 -3.62
N ALA A 221 -2.53 2.45 -2.33
CA ALA A 221 -3.66 2.42 -1.42
C ALA A 221 -4.37 3.77 -1.34
N PHE A 222 -3.58 4.84 -1.30
CA PHE A 222 -4.09 6.20 -1.27
C PHE A 222 -4.85 6.57 -2.56
N ASN A 223 -4.23 6.33 -3.72
CA ASN A 223 -4.84 6.67 -5.01
C ASN A 223 -6.16 5.92 -5.20
N VAL A 224 -6.23 4.64 -4.83
CA VAL A 224 -7.44 3.83 -4.95
C VAL A 224 -8.52 4.27 -3.96
N LEU A 225 -8.14 4.49 -2.70
CA LEU A 225 -9.07 4.99 -1.67
C LEU A 225 -9.72 6.29 -2.13
N TYR A 226 -8.90 7.20 -2.65
CA TYR A 226 -9.35 8.50 -3.08
C TYR A 226 -10.22 8.46 -4.34
N ALA A 227 -9.83 7.68 -5.36
CA ALA A 227 -10.67 7.45 -6.53
C ALA A 227 -12.04 6.85 -6.15
N THR A 228 -12.06 5.95 -5.17
CA THR A 228 -13.29 5.36 -4.63
C THR A 228 -14.18 6.43 -3.98
N HIS A 229 -13.60 7.35 -3.20
CA HIS A 229 -14.36 8.47 -2.61
C HIS A 229 -15.02 9.36 -3.65
N ILE A 230 -14.28 9.75 -4.70
CA ILE A 230 -14.84 10.58 -5.78
C ILE A 230 -16.00 9.86 -6.48
N LEU A 231 -15.80 8.59 -6.82
CA LEU A 231 -16.82 7.79 -7.50
C LEU A 231 -18.09 7.66 -6.65
N MET A 232 -17.93 7.35 -5.36
CA MET A 232 -19.06 7.22 -4.44
C MET A 232 -19.82 8.52 -4.28
N ASN A 233 -19.12 9.66 -4.20
CA ASN A 233 -19.79 10.96 -4.11
C ASN A 233 -20.53 11.33 -5.39
N TYR A 234 -19.98 11.02 -6.55
CA TYR A 234 -20.69 11.18 -7.82
C TYR A 234 -21.99 10.35 -7.84
N MET A 235 -21.94 9.08 -7.41
CA MET A 235 -23.12 8.22 -7.36
C MET A 235 -24.15 8.70 -6.32
N LEU A 236 -23.71 9.12 -5.13
CA LEU A 236 -24.59 9.56 -4.05
C LEU A 236 -25.20 10.95 -4.31
N SER A 237 -24.48 11.89 -4.94
CA SER A 237 -25.02 13.21 -5.27
C SER A 237 -26.06 13.14 -6.40
N LYS A 238 -25.83 12.28 -7.40
CA LYS A 238 -26.79 12.05 -8.49
C LYS A 238 -28.12 11.51 -7.96
N ASN A 239 -28.08 10.64 -6.94
CA ASN A 239 -29.27 10.13 -6.26
C ASN A 239 -30.07 11.23 -5.53
N ASN A 240 -29.42 12.22 -4.94
CA ASN A 240 -30.11 13.35 -4.30
C ASN A 240 -30.77 14.29 -5.33
N TYR A 241 -30.22 14.39 -6.54
CA TYR A 241 -30.82 15.18 -7.63
C TYR A 241 -32.14 14.59 -8.12
N PHE A 242 -32.23 13.26 -8.26
CA PHE A 242 -33.47 12.57 -8.61
C PHE A 242 -34.51 12.60 -7.47
N LYS A 243 -34.10 12.59 -6.21
CA LYS A 243 -35.01 12.71 -5.05
C LYS A 243 -35.61 14.10 -4.85
N LYS A 244 -35.01 15.15 -5.41
CA LYS A 244 -35.55 16.53 -5.35
C LYS A 244 -36.51 16.87 -6.50
N GLN A 245 -36.63 15.99 -7.49
CA GLN A 245 -37.52 16.17 -8.66
C GLN A 245 -38.82 15.37 -8.59
N ASN A 246 -38.98 14.50 -7.58
CA ASN A 246 -40.22 13.84 -7.21
C ASN A 246 -40.74 14.40 -5.88
#